data_AF-A0A1H7EHG1-F1
#
_entry.id   AF-A0A1H7EHG1-F1
#
_cell.length_a   1.000
_cell.length_b   1.000
_cell.length_c   1.000
_cell.angle_alpha   90.00
_cell.angle_beta   90.00
_cell.angle_gamma   90.00
#
_symmetry.space_group_name_H-M   'P 1'
#
loop_
_entity.id
_entity.type
_entity.pdbx_description
1 polymer ?
#
loop_
_entity_poly.entity_id
_entity_poly.type
_entity_poly.pdbx_seq_one_letter_code
_entity_poly.pdbx_strand_id
1 'polypeptide(L)'
;MSGFDTEKPEAVDPERLISPSTATEPVSGVLRPIKRLTSDDRLARIHPETLAKTELLYYSDFARTFVRSDYNFCAAKMTVARGGKLLALEAEFHTAETFFRKALAWANRLHGRRTGLEPERVTLEIKHPLSGRLVRLLTIYDRLFLKTMEALAGRSVMAHERKAALDAAAARLKQIPQLCIPDNDRYAPEGVLLPDSDDTH
;
A
#
# COMPACT_ATOMS: atom_id res chain seq x y z
N MET A 1 75.85 -11.67 -9.13
CA MET A 1 76.81 -12.55 -9.84
C MET A 1 76.20 -13.95 -9.85
N SER A 2 75.85 -14.45 -11.06
CA SER A 2 75.44 -15.82 -11.46
C SER A 2 74.40 -16.60 -10.62
N GLY A 3 73.36 -17.24 -11.16
CA GLY A 3 73.12 -17.78 -12.51
C GLY A 3 73.09 -19.33 -12.48
N PHE A 4 72.12 -19.93 -13.21
CA PHE A 4 71.78 -21.37 -13.44
C PHE A 4 70.70 -21.95 -12.50
N ASP A 5 69.39 -22.02 -12.83
CA ASP A 5 68.63 -22.56 -13.98
C ASP A 5 68.82 -24.06 -14.26
N THR A 6 67.74 -24.83 -14.11
CA THR A 6 67.11 -25.86 -15.00
C THR A 6 65.95 -26.46 -14.18
N GLU A 7 64.66 -26.43 -14.55
CA GLU A 7 64.04 -27.09 -15.71
C GLU A 7 62.62 -26.54 -15.97
N LYS A 8 62.33 -26.28 -17.25
CA LYS A 8 61.08 -25.84 -17.92
C LYS A 8 60.37 -27.10 -18.53
N PRO A 9 59.13 -27.11 -19.09
CA PRO A 9 58.61 -26.11 -20.05
C PRO A 9 57.07 -25.85 -20.01
N GLU A 10 56.64 -24.65 -20.43
CA GLU A 10 55.82 -24.33 -21.64
C GLU A 10 54.39 -24.90 -21.64
N ALA A 11 53.34 -24.08 -21.48
CA ALA A 11 52.79 -23.05 -22.37
C ALA A 11 51.62 -23.57 -23.22
N VAL A 12 50.83 -22.61 -23.72
CA VAL A 12 49.81 -22.69 -24.78
C VAL A 12 48.36 -22.74 -24.29
N ASP A 13 47.82 -21.54 -24.12
CA ASP A 13 46.41 -21.22 -24.42
C ASP A 13 46.20 -21.37 -25.93
N PRO A 14 45.08 -21.96 -26.40
CA PRO A 14 44.23 -21.14 -27.25
C PRO A 14 42.72 -21.42 -27.10
N GLU A 15 41.95 -20.36 -27.31
CA GLU A 15 40.53 -20.35 -27.60
C GLU A 15 40.05 -21.58 -28.41
N ARG A 16 39.06 -22.29 -27.86
CA ARG A 16 38.08 -23.02 -28.67
C ARG A 16 36.67 -22.51 -28.36
N LEU A 17 36.29 -21.53 -29.16
CA LEU A 17 34.95 -21.37 -29.70
C LEU A 17 34.29 -22.73 -29.98
N ILE A 18 33.23 -23.08 -29.24
CA ILE A 18 32.10 -23.83 -29.79
C ILE A 18 30.80 -23.25 -29.21
N SER A 19 29.97 -22.83 -30.15
CA SER A 19 28.66 -22.17 -30.14
C SER A 19 27.57 -22.75 -29.21
N PRO A 20 26.51 -21.96 -28.94
CA PRO A 20 25.42 -22.32 -28.05
C PRO A 20 24.56 -23.43 -28.65
N SER A 21 24.22 -24.43 -27.85
CA SER A 21 23.31 -25.51 -28.21
C SER A 21 22.49 -25.82 -26.95
N THR A 22 21.16 -25.83 -26.95
CA THR A 22 20.17 -25.70 -28.01
C THR A 22 18.89 -25.23 -27.32
N ALA A 23 18.10 -24.43 -28.03
CA ALA A 23 16.76 -24.06 -27.62
C ALA A 23 15.94 -25.32 -27.31
N THR A 24 15.53 -25.48 -26.06
CA THR A 24 14.42 -26.40 -25.74
C THR A 24 13.14 -25.65 -26.09
N GLU A 25 12.55 -26.01 -27.21
CA GLU A 25 11.21 -25.55 -27.57
C GLU A 25 10.19 -25.90 -26.46
N PRO A 26 9.16 -25.04 -26.28
CA PRO A 26 8.28 -25.11 -25.14
C PRO A 26 7.31 -26.28 -25.29
N VAL A 27 7.29 -27.16 -24.28
CA VAL A 27 6.14 -28.03 -24.07
C VAL A 27 4.94 -27.14 -23.79
N SER A 28 3.97 -27.22 -24.69
CA SER A 28 2.69 -26.54 -24.65
C SER A 28 1.91 -26.90 -23.37
N GLY A 29 1.29 -25.88 -22.76
CA GLY A 29 0.12 -26.09 -21.91
C GLY A 29 0.29 -25.95 -20.39
N VAL A 30 1.47 -25.66 -19.85
CA VAL A 30 1.60 -25.33 -18.42
C VAL A 30 1.75 -23.82 -18.25
N LEU A 31 0.66 -23.18 -17.83
CA LEU A 31 0.67 -21.78 -17.40
C LEU A 31 1.75 -21.64 -16.33
N ARG A 32 2.85 -20.95 -16.65
CA ARG A 32 3.84 -20.58 -15.63
C ARG A 32 3.08 -19.82 -14.54
N PRO A 33 3.24 -20.19 -13.26
CA PRO A 33 2.65 -19.42 -12.18
C PRO A 33 3.04 -17.96 -12.37
N ILE A 34 2.06 -17.07 -12.47
CA ILE A 34 2.32 -15.64 -12.53
C ILE A 34 3.08 -15.33 -11.24
N LYS A 35 4.39 -15.10 -11.35
CA LYS A 35 5.21 -14.58 -10.27
C LYS A 35 4.71 -13.16 -10.07
N ARG A 36 3.60 -13.04 -9.33
CA ARG A 36 3.04 -11.76 -8.91
C ARG A 36 4.20 -11.11 -8.17
N LEU A 37 4.81 -10.09 -8.79
CA LEU A 37 5.70 -9.21 -8.04
C LEU A 37 4.88 -8.82 -6.82
N THR A 38 5.30 -9.24 -5.64
CA THR A 38 4.74 -8.70 -4.41
C THR A 38 4.93 -7.20 -4.52
N SER A 39 3.93 -6.43 -4.07
CA SER A 39 3.97 -4.97 -4.10
C SER A 39 5.28 -4.39 -3.60
N ASP A 40 5.92 -5.12 -2.68
CA ASP A 40 7.15 -4.76 -1.99
C ASP A 40 8.34 -4.69 -2.97
N ASP A 41 8.43 -5.62 -3.93
CA ASP A 41 9.45 -5.59 -4.99
C ASP A 41 9.25 -4.41 -5.96
N ARG A 42 7.97 -4.04 -6.24
CA ARG A 42 7.65 -2.86 -7.05
C ARG A 42 8.03 -1.57 -6.33
N LEU A 43 7.74 -1.49 -5.04
CA LEU A 43 8.05 -0.33 -4.20
C LEU A 43 9.56 -0.16 -4.00
N ALA A 44 10.32 -1.25 -3.87
CA ALA A 44 11.78 -1.22 -3.75
C ALA A 44 12.47 -0.63 -4.99
N ARG A 45 11.91 -0.84 -6.19
CA ARG A 45 12.50 -0.35 -7.45
C ARG A 45 12.27 1.15 -7.69
N ILE A 46 11.23 1.75 -7.09
CA ILE A 46 10.83 3.12 -7.39
C ILE A 46 11.58 4.15 -6.53
N HIS A 47 11.84 3.85 -5.25
CA HIS A 47 12.64 4.70 -4.35
C HIS A 47 13.47 3.84 -3.38
N PRO A 48 14.77 3.64 -3.64
CA PRO A 48 15.63 2.80 -2.79
C PRO A 48 16.12 3.51 -1.50
N GLU A 49 16.08 4.84 -1.42
CA GLU A 49 16.78 5.61 -0.37
C GLU A 49 15.93 5.98 0.85
N THR A 50 14.62 5.68 0.88
CA THR A 50 13.71 6.09 1.97
C THR A 50 13.06 4.88 2.65
N LEU A 51 13.88 3.99 3.21
CA LEU A 51 13.45 2.81 3.97
C LEU A 51 13.02 3.18 5.41
N ALA A 52 11.87 3.84 5.57
CA ALA A 52 11.25 4.06 6.88
C ALA A 52 10.27 2.92 7.19
N LYS A 53 10.77 1.83 7.78
CA LYS A 53 9.90 0.80 8.38
C LYS A 53 9.30 1.36 9.66
N THR A 54 7.97 1.44 9.71
CA THR A 54 7.21 1.94 10.85
C THR A 54 6.37 0.82 11.44
N GLU A 55 6.50 0.60 12.74
CA GLU A 55 5.62 -0.29 13.48
C GLU A 55 4.37 0.47 13.94
N LEU A 56 3.21 -0.07 13.62
CA LEU A 56 1.91 0.51 13.96
C LEU A 56 1.10 -0.47 14.79
N LEU A 57 0.26 0.08 15.67
CA LEU A 57 -0.63 -0.67 16.54
C LEU A 57 -2.07 -0.41 16.11
N TYR A 58 -2.79 -1.48 15.78
CA TYR A 58 -4.19 -1.40 15.36
C TYR A 58 -5.08 -2.31 16.21
N TYR A 59 -6.19 -1.75 16.72
CA TYR A 59 -7.21 -2.45 17.49
C TYR A 59 -8.32 -3.03 16.62
N SER A 60 -8.65 -2.34 15.52
CA SER A 60 -9.77 -2.70 14.65
C SER A 60 -9.37 -3.74 13.62
N ASP A 61 -10.27 -4.69 13.37
CA ASP A 61 -10.11 -5.67 12.29
C ASP A 61 -10.10 -5.01 10.90
N PHE A 62 -10.90 -3.95 10.73
CA PHE A 62 -10.96 -3.19 9.49
C PHE A 62 -9.60 -2.58 9.13
N ALA A 63 -8.93 -1.87 10.06
CA ALA A 63 -7.64 -1.25 9.76
C ALA A 63 -6.58 -2.30 9.43
N ARG A 64 -6.54 -3.40 10.18
CA ARG A 64 -5.60 -4.51 9.93
C ARG A 64 -5.84 -5.15 8.58
N THR A 65 -7.10 -5.41 8.23
CA THR A 65 -7.47 -5.98 6.93
C THR A 65 -7.10 -5.04 5.81
N PHE A 66 -7.49 -3.76 5.89
CA PHE A 66 -7.17 -2.75 4.88
C PHE A 66 -5.66 -2.64 4.64
N VAL A 67 -4.86 -2.69 5.71
CA VAL A 67 -3.40 -2.67 5.60
C VAL A 67 -2.88 -3.89 4.82
N ARG A 68 -3.43 -5.07 5.09
CA ARG A 68 -3.01 -6.31 4.41
C ARG A 68 -3.50 -6.42 2.98
N SER A 69 -4.71 -5.93 2.68
CA SER A 69 -5.35 -6.07 1.36
C SER A 69 -5.02 -4.92 0.41
N ASP A 70 -5.13 -3.68 0.88
CA ASP A 70 -5.25 -2.51 0.01
C ASP A 70 -4.07 -1.53 0.12
N TYR A 71 -3.43 -1.45 1.29
CA TYR A 71 -2.42 -0.42 1.55
C TYR A 71 -1.27 -0.47 0.55
N ASN A 72 -0.66 -1.64 0.35
CA ASN A 72 0.48 -1.75 -0.54
C ASN A 72 0.11 -1.46 -2.01
N PHE A 73 -1.09 -1.85 -2.43
CA PHE A 73 -1.61 -1.50 -3.76
C PHE A 73 -1.77 0.02 -3.91
N CYS A 74 -2.41 0.67 -2.94
CA CYS A 74 -2.60 2.11 -2.92
C CYS A 74 -1.25 2.84 -2.91
N ALA A 75 -0.32 2.44 -2.05
CA ALA A 75 1.00 3.06 -1.93
C ALA A 75 1.77 2.99 -3.26
N ALA A 76 1.74 1.85 -3.95
CA ALA A 76 2.35 1.70 -5.27
C ALA A 76 1.69 2.63 -6.31
N LYS A 77 0.36 2.66 -6.38
CA LYS A 77 -0.38 3.52 -7.32
C LYS A 77 -0.20 5.00 -7.03
N MET A 78 -0.11 5.41 -5.77
CA MET A 78 0.13 6.79 -5.35
C MET A 78 1.53 7.28 -5.73
N THR A 79 2.54 6.41 -5.67
CA THR A 79 3.93 6.77 -6.01
C THR A 79 4.08 7.12 -7.49
N VAL A 80 3.24 6.55 -8.35
CA VAL A 80 3.25 6.81 -9.81
C VAL A 80 2.09 7.69 -10.27
N ALA A 81 1.29 8.23 -9.34
CA ALA A 81 0.15 9.09 -9.67
C ALA A 81 0.63 10.44 -10.22
N ARG A 82 0.03 10.90 -11.31
CA ARG A 82 0.39 12.15 -12.00
C ARG A 82 -0.85 12.83 -12.56
N GLY A 83 -0.75 14.13 -12.83
CA GLY A 83 -1.80 14.91 -13.48
C GLY A 83 -3.14 14.80 -12.76
N GLY A 84 -4.21 14.54 -13.52
CA GLY A 84 -5.58 14.44 -13.00
C GLY A 84 -5.73 13.46 -11.84
N LYS A 85 -5.09 12.28 -11.89
CA LYS A 85 -5.18 11.28 -10.81
C LYS A 85 -4.63 11.81 -9.49
N LEU A 86 -3.53 12.55 -9.54
CA LEU A 86 -2.94 13.14 -8.33
C LEU A 86 -3.89 14.15 -7.71
N LEU A 87 -4.50 15.02 -8.52
CA LEU A 87 -5.49 15.98 -8.06
C LEU A 87 -6.74 15.31 -7.46
N ALA A 88 -7.24 14.25 -8.11
CA ALA A 88 -8.37 13.47 -7.61
C ALA A 88 -8.07 12.86 -6.22
N LEU A 89 -6.87 12.27 -6.08
CA LEU A 89 -6.43 11.71 -4.80
C LEU A 89 -6.28 12.80 -3.73
N GLU A 90 -5.67 13.93 -4.05
CA GLU A 90 -5.50 15.04 -3.11
C GLU A 90 -6.84 15.60 -2.61
N ALA A 91 -7.80 15.76 -3.51
CA ALA A 91 -9.16 16.19 -3.19
C ALA A 91 -9.88 15.20 -2.27
N GLU A 92 -9.79 13.89 -2.57
CA GLU A 92 -10.41 12.88 -1.71
C GLU A 92 -9.72 12.78 -0.34
N PHE A 93 -8.38 12.87 -0.29
CA PHE A 93 -7.67 12.93 0.98
C PHE A 93 -8.07 14.14 1.82
N HIS A 94 -8.21 15.32 1.21
CA HIS A 94 -8.69 16.51 1.92
C HIS A 94 -10.09 16.32 2.50
N THR A 95 -10.99 15.74 1.70
CA THR A 95 -12.36 15.42 2.12
C THR A 95 -12.37 14.41 3.26
N ALA A 96 -11.61 13.32 3.14
CA ALA A 96 -11.47 12.30 4.16
C ALA A 96 -10.88 12.87 5.46
N GLU A 97 -9.81 13.66 5.39
CA GLU A 97 -9.20 14.31 6.57
C GLU A 97 -10.20 15.20 7.30
N THR A 98 -10.98 15.99 6.56
CA THR A 98 -12.01 16.85 7.15
C THR A 98 -13.13 16.04 7.80
N PHE A 99 -13.56 14.95 7.17
CA PHE A 99 -14.50 14.00 7.76
C PHE A 99 -13.95 13.40 9.06
N PHE A 100 -12.75 12.84 9.02
CA PHE A 100 -12.13 12.17 10.17
C PHE A 100 -11.84 13.13 11.33
N ARG A 101 -11.49 14.39 11.03
CA ARG A 101 -11.34 15.44 12.06
C ARG A 101 -12.66 15.64 12.82
N LYS A 102 -13.79 15.73 12.12
CA LYS A 102 -15.12 15.89 12.72
C LYS A 102 -15.55 14.62 13.48
N ALA A 103 -15.35 13.44 12.88
CA ALA A 103 -15.70 12.17 13.50
C ALA A 103 -14.92 11.92 14.81
N LEU A 104 -13.61 12.20 14.82
CA LEU A 104 -12.81 12.08 16.02
C LEU A 104 -13.19 13.11 17.08
N ALA A 105 -13.48 14.36 16.68
CA ALA A 105 -13.96 15.39 17.61
C ALA A 105 -15.28 15.00 18.27
N TRP A 106 -16.21 14.39 17.53
CA TRP A 106 -17.43 13.81 18.08
C TRP A 106 -17.11 12.68 19.08
N ALA A 107 -16.28 11.72 18.69
CA ALA A 107 -15.95 10.57 19.55
C ALA A 107 -15.24 10.97 20.85
N ASN A 108 -14.43 12.03 20.83
CA ASN A 108 -13.74 12.56 22.01
C ASN A 108 -14.69 13.19 23.04
N ARG A 109 -15.94 13.54 22.66
CA ARG A 109 -16.96 14.06 23.58
C ARG A 109 -17.70 12.94 24.32
N LEU A 110 -17.54 11.70 23.88
CA LEU A 110 -18.20 10.55 24.49
C LEU A 110 -17.44 10.13 25.75
N HIS A 111 -18.17 9.89 26.84
CA HIS A 111 -17.59 9.31 28.04
C HIS A 111 -17.43 7.81 27.84
N GLY A 112 -16.26 7.27 28.18
CA GLY A 112 -15.96 5.86 27.95
C GLY A 112 -15.22 5.24 29.11
N ARG A 113 -15.31 3.90 29.21
CA ARG A 113 -14.47 3.12 30.11
C ARG A 113 -13.40 2.42 29.30
N ARG A 114 -12.16 2.43 29.79
CA ARG A 114 -11.05 1.74 29.12
C ARG A 114 -11.43 0.28 28.89
N THR A 115 -11.20 -0.18 27.67
CA THR A 115 -11.35 -1.58 27.30
C THR A 115 -9.98 -2.24 27.36
N GLY A 116 -9.91 -3.47 27.88
CA GLY A 116 -8.67 -4.27 27.90
C GLY A 116 -8.37 -4.89 26.54
N LEU A 117 -8.57 -4.15 25.45
CA LEU A 117 -8.27 -4.63 24.10
C LEU A 117 -6.76 -4.56 23.87
N GLU A 118 -6.20 -5.65 23.37
CA GLU A 118 -4.81 -5.70 22.93
C GLU A 118 -4.72 -5.33 21.44
N PRO A 119 -3.84 -4.39 21.06
CA PRO A 119 -3.63 -4.05 19.66
C PRO A 119 -2.74 -5.09 18.97
N GLU A 120 -2.94 -5.26 17.67
CA GLU A 120 -2.02 -6.03 16.84
C GLU A 120 -0.94 -5.13 16.25
N ARG A 121 0.31 -5.63 16.22
CA ARG A 121 1.44 -4.97 15.58
C ARG A 121 1.43 -5.24 14.08
N VAL A 122 1.51 -4.16 13.29
CA VAL A 122 1.64 -4.24 11.84
C VAL A 122 2.82 -3.38 11.41
N THR A 123 3.77 -3.98 10.70
CA THR A 123 4.94 -3.25 10.17
C THR A 123 4.63 -2.79 8.76
N LEU A 124 4.84 -1.49 8.48
CA LEU A 124 4.64 -0.89 7.17
C LEU A 124 5.87 -0.14 6.70
N GLU A 125 6.08 -0.15 5.38
CA GLU A 125 7.10 0.66 4.74
C GLU A 125 6.45 1.87 4.07
N ILE A 126 6.76 3.07 4.54
CA ILE A 126 6.13 4.31 4.09
C ILE A 126 7.11 5.07 3.20
N LYS A 127 6.93 4.99 1.87
CA LYS A 127 7.84 5.61 0.88
C LYS A 127 7.34 6.92 0.26
N HIS A 128 6.06 7.25 0.42
CA HIS A 128 5.43 8.36 -0.30
C HIS A 128 4.57 9.22 0.62
N PRO A 129 4.53 10.56 0.47
CA PRO A 129 3.71 11.42 1.32
C PRO A 129 2.23 11.02 1.37
N LEU A 130 1.63 10.65 0.23
CA LEU A 130 0.23 10.20 0.19
C LEU A 130 0.02 8.86 0.93
N SER A 131 0.98 7.94 0.89
CA SER A 131 0.85 6.70 1.66
C SER A 131 0.98 6.96 3.16
N GLY A 132 1.80 7.94 3.56
CA GLY A 132 1.84 8.45 4.93
C GLY A 132 0.51 9.07 5.38
N ARG A 133 -0.15 9.86 4.51
CA ARG A 133 -1.50 10.40 4.78
C ARG A 133 -2.53 9.28 4.96
N LEU A 134 -2.47 8.23 4.14
CA LEU A 134 -3.35 7.06 4.28
C LEU A 134 -3.15 6.34 5.62
N VAL A 135 -1.91 6.11 6.04
CA VAL A 135 -1.60 5.56 7.38
C VAL A 135 -2.18 6.43 8.48
N ARG A 136 -2.09 7.76 8.36
CA ARG A 136 -2.66 8.69 9.33
C ARG A 136 -4.18 8.57 9.40
N LEU A 137 -4.87 8.45 8.27
CA LEU A 137 -6.33 8.24 8.24
C LEU A 137 -6.72 6.90 8.87
N LEU A 138 -6.00 5.82 8.58
CA LEU A 138 -6.20 4.50 9.20
C LEU A 138 -5.99 4.56 10.71
N THR A 139 -4.97 5.28 11.17
CA THR A 139 -4.72 5.50 12.60
C THR A 139 -5.86 6.28 13.26
N ILE A 140 -6.44 7.28 12.58
CA ILE A 140 -7.60 8.02 13.11
C ILE A 140 -8.84 7.13 13.14
N TYR A 141 -9.09 6.32 12.10
CA TYR A 141 -10.16 5.32 12.11
C TYR A 141 -10.02 4.38 13.31
N ASP A 142 -8.82 3.90 13.57
CA ASP A 142 -8.57 2.96 14.65
C ASP A 142 -8.79 3.58 16.04
N ARG A 143 -8.38 4.84 16.20
CA ARG A 143 -8.71 5.64 17.40
C ARG A 143 -10.20 5.86 17.56
N LEU A 144 -10.91 6.13 16.46
CA LEU A 144 -12.38 6.26 16.44
C LEU A 144 -13.05 4.94 16.87
N PHE A 145 -12.55 3.80 16.37
CA PHE A 145 -13.00 2.47 16.78
C PHE A 145 -12.82 2.26 18.29
N LEU A 146 -11.64 2.54 18.82
CA LEU A 146 -11.37 2.38 20.25
C LEU A 146 -12.25 3.29 21.10
N LYS A 147 -12.32 4.59 20.78
CA LYS A 147 -13.13 5.56 21.53
C LYS A 147 -14.61 5.21 21.56
N THR A 148 -15.15 4.78 20.43
CA THR A 148 -16.56 4.37 20.35
C THR A 148 -16.81 3.03 21.07
N MET A 149 -15.83 2.12 21.11
CA MET A 149 -15.90 0.91 21.95
C MET A 149 -15.90 1.24 23.44
N GLU A 150 -15.00 2.11 23.88
CA GLU A 150 -14.95 2.58 25.27
C GLU A 150 -16.26 3.28 25.67
N ALA A 151 -16.81 4.10 24.78
CA ALA A 151 -18.09 4.78 24.96
C ALA A 151 -19.28 3.81 25.00
N LEU A 152 -19.26 2.76 24.19
CA LEU A 152 -20.29 1.71 24.21
C LEU A 152 -20.24 0.96 25.54
N ALA A 153 -19.05 0.60 26.01
CA ALA A 153 -18.87 0.00 27.34
C ALA A 153 -19.30 0.97 28.45
N GLY A 154 -19.10 2.27 28.27
CA GLY A 154 -19.58 3.35 29.15
C GLY A 154 -21.06 3.70 28.98
N ARG A 155 -21.81 3.04 28.08
CA ARG A 155 -23.21 3.34 27.74
C ARG A 155 -23.47 4.79 27.31
N SER A 156 -22.44 5.48 26.81
CA SER A 156 -22.55 6.86 26.31
C SER A 156 -22.80 6.95 24.80
N VAL A 157 -22.78 5.81 24.10
CA VAL A 157 -23.19 5.68 22.70
C VAL A 157 -23.91 4.35 22.52
N MET A 158 -24.92 4.32 21.66
CA MET A 158 -25.64 3.10 21.33
C MET A 158 -24.89 2.29 20.26
N ALA A 159 -25.15 0.97 20.24
CA ALA A 159 -24.49 0.06 19.30
C ALA A 159 -24.75 0.45 17.82
N HIS A 160 -25.97 0.90 17.50
CA HIS A 160 -26.33 1.30 16.14
C HIS A 160 -25.63 2.60 15.72
N GLU A 161 -25.52 3.59 16.61
CA GLU A 161 -24.81 4.85 16.34
C GLU A 161 -23.32 4.60 16.10
N ARG A 162 -22.71 3.75 16.95
CA ARG A 162 -21.33 3.31 16.75
C ARG A 162 -21.15 2.65 15.39
N LYS A 163 -22.03 1.71 15.05
CA LYS A 163 -21.96 0.99 13.77
C LYS A 163 -22.06 1.97 12.60
N ALA A 164 -23.04 2.87 12.61
CA ALA A 164 -23.22 3.86 11.56
C ALA A 164 -21.99 4.76 11.40
N ALA A 165 -21.39 5.23 12.50
CA ALA A 165 -20.18 6.06 12.47
C ALA A 165 -18.98 5.30 11.87
N LEU A 166 -18.77 4.04 12.26
CA LEU A 166 -17.67 3.22 11.75
C LEU A 166 -17.89 2.77 10.30
N ASP A 167 -19.11 2.46 9.91
CA ASP A 167 -19.46 2.12 8.52
C ASP A 167 -19.24 3.32 7.60
N ALA A 168 -19.66 4.53 8.01
CA ALA A 168 -19.38 5.76 7.26
C ALA A 168 -17.88 6.07 7.14
N ALA A 169 -17.12 5.87 8.23
CA ALA A 169 -15.68 6.06 8.22
C ALA A 169 -14.95 5.04 7.35
N ALA A 170 -15.38 3.78 7.37
CA ALA A 170 -14.85 2.72 6.52
C ALA A 170 -15.18 2.98 5.03
N ALA A 171 -16.41 3.40 4.73
CA ALA A 171 -16.82 3.77 3.38
C ALA A 171 -15.96 4.90 2.82
N ARG A 172 -15.62 5.89 3.65
CA ARG A 172 -14.71 6.99 3.28
C ARG A 172 -13.31 6.49 2.92
N LEU A 173 -12.73 5.62 3.76
CA LEU A 173 -11.42 5.03 3.48
C LEU A 173 -11.40 4.17 2.22
N LYS A 174 -12.50 3.44 1.95
CA LYS A 174 -12.63 2.60 0.75
C LYS A 174 -12.68 3.38 -0.56
N GLN A 175 -12.99 4.69 -0.55
CA GLN A 175 -12.94 5.51 -1.77
C GLN A 175 -11.50 5.67 -2.30
N ILE A 176 -10.51 5.69 -1.42
CA ILE A 176 -9.11 5.91 -1.81
C ILE A 176 -8.58 4.75 -2.70
N PRO A 177 -8.75 3.47 -2.33
CA PRO A 177 -8.46 2.36 -3.22
C PRO A 177 -9.21 2.43 -4.55
N GLN A 178 -10.49 2.85 -4.56
CA GLN A 178 -11.26 2.98 -5.81
C GLN A 178 -10.62 3.98 -6.76
N LEU A 179 -10.14 5.12 -6.27
CA LEU A 179 -9.37 6.08 -7.08
C LEU A 179 -7.99 5.56 -7.48
N CYS A 180 -7.45 4.56 -6.78
CA CYS A 180 -6.17 3.96 -7.16
C CYS A 180 -6.32 2.97 -8.33
N ILE A 181 -7.52 2.43 -8.58
CA ILE A 181 -7.77 1.41 -9.61
C ILE A 181 -7.53 1.94 -11.03
N PRO A 182 -8.21 3.02 -11.50
CA PRO A 182 -8.03 3.51 -12.87
C PRO A 182 -6.62 4.03 -13.11
N ASP A 183 -6.12 3.92 -14.33
CA ASP A 183 -4.80 4.44 -14.71
C ASP A 183 -4.82 5.96 -14.89
N ASN A 184 -3.64 6.59 -14.98
CA ASN A 184 -3.51 8.04 -14.97
C ASN A 184 -4.21 8.73 -16.16
N ASP A 185 -4.29 8.05 -17.30
CA ASP A 185 -4.93 8.48 -18.55
C ASP A 185 -6.46 8.46 -18.47
N ARG A 186 -7.04 7.78 -17.47
CA ARG A 186 -8.48 7.78 -17.22
C ARG A 186 -8.95 9.01 -16.44
N TYR A 187 -8.06 9.95 -16.12
CA TYR A 187 -8.41 11.18 -15.41
C TYR A 187 -8.21 12.40 -16.31
N ALA A 188 -9.24 13.23 -16.39
CA ALA A 188 -9.16 14.56 -16.97
C ALA A 188 -8.15 15.43 -16.18
N PRO A 189 -7.55 16.48 -16.79
CA PRO A 189 -6.61 17.37 -16.12
C PRO A 189 -7.15 18.00 -14.83
N GLU A 190 -8.46 18.14 -14.70
CA GLU A 190 -9.16 18.69 -13.53
C GLU A 190 -9.33 17.68 -12.40
N GLY A 191 -8.93 16.42 -12.59
CA GLY A 191 -9.05 15.34 -11.61
C GLY A 191 -10.39 14.62 -11.60
N VAL A 192 -11.13 14.68 -12.70
CA VAL A 192 -12.39 13.96 -12.89
C VAL A 192 -12.13 12.66 -13.66
N LEU A 193 -12.72 11.55 -13.21
CA LEU A 193 -12.64 10.27 -13.90
C LEU A 193 -13.43 10.36 -15.22
N LEU A 194 -12.80 9.97 -16.33
CA LEU A 194 -13.42 9.92 -17.65
C LEU A 194 -14.42 8.74 -17.73
N PRO A 195 -15.54 8.89 -18.46
CA PRO A 195 -16.48 7.79 -18.66
C PRO A 195 -15.78 6.59 -19.31
N ASP A 196 -16.24 5.37 -19.01
CA ASP A 196 -15.77 4.19 -19.73
C ASP A 196 -16.17 4.31 -21.19
N SER A 197 -15.27 3.95 -22.10
CA SER A 197 -15.52 4.04 -23.55
C SER A 197 -16.71 3.18 -24.00
N ASP A 198 -17.12 2.21 -23.19
CA ASP A 198 -18.27 1.34 -23.43
C ASP A 198 -19.64 1.99 -23.11
N ASP A 199 -19.67 3.15 -22.44
CA ASP A 199 -20.92 3.87 -22.09
C ASP A 199 -21.39 4.85 -23.19
N THR A 200 -20.83 4.76 -24.40
CA THR A 200 -21.11 5.69 -25.52
C THR A 200 -21.89 5.04 -26.67
N HIS A 201 -22.85 4.15 -26.35
CA HIS A 201 -23.73 3.51 -27.33
C HIS A 201 -25.22 3.72 -27.02
#